data_AF-A0A9D7JA66-F1
#
_entry.id   AF-A0A9D7JA66-F1
#
_cell.length_a   1.000
_cell.length_b   1.000
_cell.length_c   1.000
_cell.angle_alpha   90.00
_cell.angle_beta   90.00
_cell.angle_gamma   90.00
#
_symmetry.space_group_name_H-M   'P 1'
#
loop_
_entity.id
_entity.type
_entity.pdbx_description
1 polymer ?
#
loop_
_entity_poly.entity_id
_entity_poly.type
_entity_poly.pdbx_seq_one_letter_code
_entity_poly.pdbx_strand_id
1 'polypeptide(L)'
;MILAGCLWILIGLRSLTGPEQMMTPSVFHQTFPAELTAALWIVTGIAAIVLSPFKHASELGLFLLVIQPGLRVASFGWAWLADLIPGPPPGDPLGWYSACVWLGVVAWVGHISRIPADVRAPLTGRRTRRRRVR
;
A
#
# COMPACT_ATOMS: atom_id res chain seq x y z
N MET A 1 -10.68 4.19 -0.16
CA MET A 1 -9.51 5.10 -0.03
C MET A 1 -9.28 5.52 1.41
N ILE A 2 -10.25 6.16 2.08
CA ILE A 2 -10.07 6.58 3.49
C ILE A 2 -9.67 5.40 4.39
N LEU A 3 -10.47 4.32 4.39
CA LEU A 3 -10.15 3.12 5.18
C LEU A 3 -8.78 2.51 4.83
N ALA A 4 -8.44 2.44 3.54
CA ALA A 4 -7.15 1.95 3.09
C ALA A 4 -6.00 2.85 3.56
N GLY A 5 -6.18 4.18 3.53
CA GLY A 5 -5.21 5.13 4.06
C GLY A 5 -5.03 4.98 5.57
N CYS A 6 -6.10 4.77 6.34
CA CYS A 6 -6.00 4.47 7.78
C CYS A 6 -5.22 3.17 8.03
N LEU A 7 -5.45 2.12 7.25
CA LEU A 7 -4.66 0.88 7.35
C LEU A 7 -3.18 1.12 7.08
N TRP A 8 -2.84 1.94 6.08
CA TRP A 8 -1.44 2.30 5.77
C TRP A 8 -0.80 3.02 6.95
N ILE A 9 -1.49 3.98 7.55
CA ILE A 9 -1.01 4.69 8.74
C ILE A 9 -0.76 3.71 9.89
N LEU A 10 -1.67 2.76 10.14
CA LEU A 10 -1.48 1.74 11.18
C LEU A 10 -0.28 0.83 10.91
N ILE A 11 -0.04 0.42 9.66
CA ILE A 11 1.14 -0.36 9.27
C ILE A 11 2.42 0.46 9.50
N GLY A 12 2.40 1.75 9.15
CA GLY A 12 3.51 2.66 9.42
C GLY A 12 3.79 2.83 10.91
N LEU A 13 2.75 3.04 11.72
CA LEU A 13 2.87 3.12 13.18
C LEU A 13 3.43 1.84 13.78
N ARG A 14 2.99 0.66 13.31
CA ARG A 14 3.54 -0.64 13.74
C ARG A 14 5.03 -0.79 13.41
N SER A 15 5.53 -0.09 12.40
CA SER A 15 6.96 -0.08 12.06
C SER A 15 7.78 0.69 13.10
N LEU A 16 7.18 1.62 13.85
CA LEU A 16 7.83 2.39 14.92
C LEU A 16 7.70 1.74 16.30
N THR A 17 6.57 1.08 16.58
CA THR A 17 6.21 0.69 17.95
C THR A 17 6.39 -0.80 18.24
N GLY A 18 6.62 -1.63 17.23
CA GLY A 18 6.72 -3.06 17.45
C GLY A 18 8.17 -3.57 17.49
N PRO A 19 8.34 -4.87 17.76
CA PRO A 19 9.65 -5.49 17.87
C PRO A 19 10.48 -5.29 16.61
N GLU A 20 11.78 -5.12 16.82
CA GLU A 20 12.78 -5.04 15.77
C GLU A 20 12.67 -6.25 14.85
N GLN A 21 12.61 -6.01 13.54
CA GLN A 21 12.49 -7.08 12.57
C GLN A 21 13.85 -7.73 12.38
N MET A 22 13.91 -9.07 12.44
CA MET A 22 15.10 -9.79 12.00
C MET A 22 15.34 -9.45 10.53
N MET A 23 16.51 -8.85 10.25
CA MET A 23 16.90 -8.48 8.90
C MET A 23 17.29 -9.72 8.11
N THR A 24 16.63 -9.91 6.98
CA THR A 24 17.02 -10.87 5.95
C THR A 24 17.82 -10.11 4.89
N PRO A 25 19.13 -10.36 4.72
CA PRO A 25 19.99 -9.52 3.87
C PRO A 25 19.57 -9.40 2.40
N SER A 26 18.93 -10.43 1.85
CA SER A 26 18.40 -10.45 0.47
C SER A 26 17.09 -9.66 0.31
N VAL A 27 16.45 -9.25 1.41
CA VAL A 27 15.17 -8.50 1.43
C VAL A 27 15.46 -7.01 1.55
N PHE A 28 15.74 -6.36 0.41
CA PHE A 28 16.20 -4.98 0.38
C PHE A 28 15.30 -3.94 1.09
N HIS A 29 13.98 -4.11 1.15
CA HIS A 29 13.11 -3.13 1.82
C HIS A 29 13.32 -3.09 3.35
N GLN A 30 13.93 -4.12 3.92
CA GLN A 30 14.29 -4.16 5.35
C GLN A 30 15.58 -3.40 5.65
N THR A 31 16.34 -2.98 4.62
CA THR A 31 17.52 -2.12 4.80
C THR A 31 17.13 -0.68 5.13
N PHE A 32 15.86 -0.32 4.95
CA PHE A 32 15.35 0.99 5.32
C PHE A 32 15.16 1.08 6.83
N PRO A 33 15.61 2.17 7.47
CA PRO A 33 15.38 2.37 8.89
C PRO A 33 13.87 2.46 9.18
N ALA A 34 13.49 2.10 10.40
CA ALA A 34 12.10 2.02 10.83
C ALA A 34 11.35 3.34 10.59
N GLU A 35 12.02 4.47 10.81
CA GLU A 35 11.50 5.82 10.62
C GLU A 35 11.16 6.10 9.15
N LEU A 36 12.04 5.68 8.23
CA LEU A 36 11.81 5.87 6.80
C LEU A 36 10.66 4.97 6.33
N THR A 37 10.65 3.71 6.77
CA THR A 37 9.56 2.77 6.46
C THR A 37 8.22 3.32 6.96
N ALA A 38 8.17 3.77 8.22
CA ALA A 38 6.99 4.37 8.81
C ALA A 38 6.53 5.62 8.06
N ALA A 39 7.46 6.52 7.74
CA ALA A 39 7.17 7.74 7.00
C ALA A 39 6.54 7.44 5.65
N LEU A 40 7.09 6.49 4.88
CA LEU A 40 6.54 6.12 3.58
C LEU A 40 5.12 5.56 3.67
N TRP A 41 4.84 4.71 4.67
CA TRP A 41 3.49 4.20 4.93
C TRP A 41 2.52 5.30 5.35
N ILE A 42 2.90 6.12 6.32
CA ILE A 42 2.05 7.17 6.87
C ILE A 42 1.76 8.25 5.81
N VAL A 43 2.78 8.72 5.09
CA VAL A 43 2.63 9.78 4.07
C VAL A 43 1.73 9.31 2.94
N THR A 44 1.92 8.10 2.42
CA THR A 44 1.06 7.57 1.35
C THR A 44 -0.36 7.32 1.85
N GLY A 45 -0.55 6.90 3.10
CA GLY A 45 -1.86 6.77 3.74
C GLY A 45 -2.58 8.10 3.91
N ILE A 46 -1.90 9.13 4.41
CA ILE A 46 -2.44 10.50 4.54
C ILE A 46 -2.78 11.06 3.17
N ALA A 47 -1.89 10.93 2.19
CA ALA A 47 -2.14 11.39 0.83
C ALA A 47 -3.39 10.70 0.24
N ALA A 48 -3.57 9.41 0.43
CA ALA A 48 -4.77 8.70 -0.02
C ALA A 48 -6.06 9.20 0.66
N ILE A 49 -6.01 9.59 1.94
CA ILE A 49 -7.15 10.18 2.65
C ILE A 49 -7.44 11.58 2.10
N VAL A 50 -6.42 12.44 2.01
CA VAL A 50 -6.55 13.83 1.56
C VAL A 50 -7.03 13.92 0.12
N LEU A 51 -6.53 13.04 -0.76
CA LEU A 51 -6.91 13.02 -2.17
C LEU A 51 -8.26 12.34 -2.44
N SER A 52 -8.81 11.60 -1.46
CA SER A 52 -10.06 10.85 -1.62
C SER A 52 -11.29 11.67 -2.04
N PRO A 53 -11.48 12.95 -1.63
CA PRO A 53 -12.64 13.75 -2.04
C PRO A 53 -12.53 14.30 -3.48
N PHE A 54 -11.33 14.31 -4.06
CA PHE A 54 -11.05 14.95 -5.34
C PHE A 54 -11.08 13.92 -6.47
N LYS A 55 -12.12 13.95 -7.31
CA LYS A 55 -12.33 12.97 -8.39
C LYS A 55 -11.07 12.76 -9.26
N HIS A 56 -10.44 13.85 -9.70
CA HIS A 56 -9.24 13.81 -10.56
C HIS A 56 -7.97 13.37 -9.83
N ALA A 57 -7.87 13.58 -8.51
CA ALA A 57 -6.68 13.20 -7.74
C ALA A 57 -6.82 11.85 -7.02
N SER A 58 -8.02 11.27 -7.04
CA SER A 58 -8.30 9.98 -6.39
C SER A 58 -7.49 8.83 -7.00
N GLU A 59 -7.20 8.88 -8.30
CA GLU A 59 -6.34 7.92 -8.99
C GLU A 59 -4.89 8.01 -8.49
N LEU A 60 -4.37 9.23 -8.30
CA LEU A 60 -3.05 9.44 -7.72
C LEU A 60 -3.00 8.90 -6.28
N GLY A 61 -4.01 9.16 -5.46
CA GLY A 61 -4.08 8.63 -4.10
C GLY A 61 -4.09 7.10 -4.07
N LEU A 62 -4.74 6.44 -5.03
CA LEU A 62 -4.72 4.99 -5.18
C LEU A 62 -3.36 4.46 -5.64
N PHE A 63 -2.71 5.14 -6.59
CA PHE A 63 -1.37 4.81 -7.03
C PHE A 63 -0.36 4.89 -5.88
N LEU A 64 -0.43 5.93 -5.05
CA LEU A 64 0.45 6.10 -3.89
C LEU A 64 0.34 4.94 -2.89
N LEU A 65 -0.86 4.37 -2.71
CA LEU A 65 -1.05 3.21 -1.85
C LEU A 65 -0.30 1.98 -2.39
N VAL A 66 -0.10 1.84 -3.71
CA VAL A 66 0.60 0.68 -4.30
C VAL A 66 2.11 0.70 -4.04
N ILE A 67 2.71 1.86 -3.77
CA ILE A 67 4.18 2.00 -3.68
C ILE A 67 4.79 1.05 -2.64
N GLN A 68 4.29 1.07 -1.40
CA GLN A 68 4.86 0.28 -0.31
C GLN A 68 4.64 -1.24 -0.45
N PRO A 69 3.44 -1.73 -0.82
CA PRO A 69 3.25 -3.13 -1.18
C PRO A 69 4.07 -3.55 -2.40
N GLY A 70 4.12 -2.72 -3.45
CA GLY A 70 4.87 -3.01 -4.67
C GLY A 70 6.36 -3.17 -4.41
N LEU A 71 6.93 -2.30 -3.59
CA LEU A 71 8.30 -2.42 -3.08
C LEU A 71 8.53 -3.77 -2.38
N ARG A 72 7.57 -4.24 -1.58
CA ARG A 72 7.65 -5.52 -0.88
C ARG A 72 7.51 -6.72 -1.81
N VAL A 73 6.63 -6.65 -2.80
CA VAL A 73 6.55 -7.68 -3.85
C VAL A 73 7.89 -7.83 -4.55
N ALA A 74 8.48 -6.70 -4.99
CA ALA A 74 9.79 -6.72 -5.65
C ALA A 74 10.89 -7.24 -4.71
N SER A 75 10.85 -6.83 -3.44
CA SER A 75 11.86 -7.21 -2.45
C SER A 75 11.83 -8.68 -2.07
N PHE A 76 10.65 -9.23 -1.78
CA PHE A 76 10.52 -10.64 -1.48
C PHE A 76 10.68 -11.51 -2.73
N GLY A 77 10.23 -11.03 -3.89
CA GLY A 77 10.46 -11.69 -5.18
C GLY A 77 11.94 -11.80 -5.50
N TRP A 78 12.71 -10.73 -5.26
CA TRP A 78 14.17 -10.77 -5.39
C TRP A 78 14.82 -11.75 -4.41
N ALA A 79 14.42 -11.71 -3.14
CA ALA A 79 14.97 -12.61 -2.12
C ALA A 79 14.72 -14.09 -2.46
N TRP A 80 13.56 -14.41 -3.02
CA TRP A 80 13.25 -15.75 -3.54
C TRP A 80 14.09 -16.12 -4.76
N LEU A 81 14.27 -15.20 -5.73
CA LEU A 81 15.13 -15.46 -6.89
C LEU A 81 16.59 -15.67 -6.47
N ALA A 82 17.06 -14.91 -5.48
CA ALA A 82 18.40 -15.07 -4.92
C ALA A 82 18.58 -16.42 -4.21
N ASP A 83 17.51 -17.02 -3.67
CA ASP A 83 17.56 -18.36 -3.05
C ASP A 83 17.86 -19.47 -4.07
N LEU A 84 17.47 -19.26 -5.33
CA LEU A 84 17.72 -20.21 -6.43
C LEU A 84 19.18 -20.19 -6.91
N ILE A 85 19.96 -19.17 -6.54
CA ILE A 85 21.34 -18.97 -7.00
C ILE A 85 22.28 -19.13 -5.80
N PRO A 86 23.21 -20.10 -5.82
CA PRO A 86 24.19 -20.23 -4.74
C PRO A 86 25.08 -18.99 -4.67
N GLY A 87 25.04 -18.27 -3.55
CA GLY A 87 25.92 -17.11 -3.33
C GLY A 87 25.51 -16.25 -2.13
N PRO A 88 26.41 -15.41 -1.61
CA PRO A 88 26.09 -14.39 -0.63
C PRO A 88 25.49 -13.13 -1.30
N PRO A 89 24.52 -12.43 -0.69
CA PRO A 89 23.79 -12.83 0.51
C PRO A 89 22.84 -14.01 0.26
N PRO A 90 22.60 -14.88 1.26
CA PRO A 90 21.63 -15.96 1.11
C PRO A 90 20.25 -15.41 0.80
N GLY A 91 19.55 -16.07 -0.12
CA GLY A 91 18.15 -15.79 -0.43
C GLY A 91 17.20 -16.11 0.72
N ASP A 92 15.91 -15.95 0.44
CA ASP A 92 14.83 -16.33 1.37
C ASP A 92 13.89 -17.34 0.70
N PRO A 93 13.86 -18.61 1.15
CA PRO A 93 12.98 -19.62 0.59
C PRO A 93 11.48 -19.31 0.82
N LEU A 94 11.15 -18.46 1.79
CA LEU A 94 9.79 -17.97 2.03
C LEU A 94 9.46 -16.69 1.24
N GLY A 95 10.43 -16.16 0.48
CA GLY A 95 10.25 -14.94 -0.31
C GLY A 95 9.09 -15.04 -1.30
N TRP A 96 8.86 -16.19 -1.94
CA TRP A 96 7.74 -16.35 -2.87
C TRP A 96 6.39 -16.18 -2.17
N TYR A 97 6.25 -16.73 -0.96
CA TYR A 97 5.01 -16.67 -0.20
C TYR A 97 4.74 -15.23 0.25
N SER A 98 5.74 -14.55 0.81
CA SER A 98 5.63 -13.14 1.19
C SER A 98 5.35 -12.24 -0.01
N ALA A 99 5.97 -12.48 -1.16
CA ALA A 99 5.69 -11.76 -2.40
C ALA A 99 4.23 -11.93 -2.84
N CYS A 100 3.68 -13.15 -2.77
CA CYS A 100 2.27 -13.43 -3.07
C CYS A 100 1.32 -12.71 -2.11
N VAL A 101 1.62 -12.67 -0.80
CA VAL A 101 0.81 -11.93 0.18
C VAL A 101 0.75 -10.44 -0.19
N TRP A 102 1.91 -9.82 -0.48
CA TRP A 102 1.95 -8.41 -0.87
C TRP A 102 1.34 -8.15 -2.24
N LEU A 103 1.44 -9.10 -3.17
CA LEU A 103 0.76 -9.03 -4.45
C LEU A 103 -0.76 -9.05 -4.26
N GLY A 104 -1.26 -9.85 -3.31
CA GLY A 104 -2.66 -9.82 -2.88
C GLY A 104 -3.09 -8.44 -2.37
N VAL A 105 -2.24 -7.76 -1.60
CA VAL A 105 -2.49 -6.37 -1.15
C VAL A 105 -2.51 -5.40 -2.33
N VAL A 106 -1.57 -5.50 -3.28
CA VAL A 106 -1.57 -4.69 -4.52
C VAL A 106 -2.85 -4.93 -5.32
N ALA A 107 -3.25 -6.19 -5.50
CA ALA A 107 -4.48 -6.57 -6.20
C ALA A 107 -5.73 -6.03 -5.49
N TRP A 108 -5.75 -6.05 -4.15
CA TRP A 108 -6.81 -5.44 -3.35
C TRP A 108 -6.89 -3.93 -3.56
N VAL A 109 -5.75 -3.21 -3.57
CA VAL A 109 -5.70 -1.78 -3.91
C VAL A 109 -6.22 -1.53 -5.34
N GLY A 110 -5.86 -2.40 -6.29
CA GLY A 110 -6.36 -2.37 -7.66
C GLY A 110 -7.85 -2.72 -7.78
N HIS A 111 -8.41 -3.50 -6.86
CA HIS A 111 -9.85 -3.81 -6.85
C HIS A 111 -10.65 -2.63 -6.30
N ILE A 112 -10.20 -2.03 -5.19
CA ILE A 112 -10.87 -0.85 -4.62
C ILE A 112 -10.81 0.36 -5.55
N SER A 113 -9.83 0.44 -6.46
CA SER A 113 -9.75 1.51 -7.45
C SER A 113 -10.93 1.50 -8.43
N ARG A 114 -11.49 0.33 -8.73
CA ARG A 114 -12.61 0.13 -9.67
C ARG A 114 -13.99 0.50 -9.10
N ILE A 115 -14.10 0.73 -7.79
CA ILE A 115 -15.38 1.11 -7.16
C ILE A 115 -15.75 2.53 -7.59
N PRO A 116 -16.88 2.80 -8.28
CA PRO A 116 -17.21 4.11 -8.81
C PRO A 116 -17.17 5.23 -7.77
N ALA A 117 -16.64 6.41 -8.15
CA ALA A 117 -16.55 7.58 -7.28
C ALA A 117 -17.91 8.09 -6.78
N ASP A 118 -18.98 7.73 -7.49
CA ASP A 118 -20.37 8.13 -7.23
C ASP A 118 -20.89 7.55 -5.89
N VAL A 119 -20.34 6.42 -5.47
CA VAL A 119 -20.58 5.81 -4.15
C VAL A 119 -19.67 6.42 -3.08
N ARG A 120 -18.56 7.05 -3.47
CA ARG A 120 -17.52 7.60 -2.58
C ARG A 120 -17.85 9.00 -2.04
N ALA A 121 -18.84 9.70 -2.61
CA ALA A 121 -19.18 11.08 -2.26
C ALA A 121 -20.62 11.30 -1.73
N PRO A 122 -21.12 10.60 -0.69
CA PRO A 122 -22.34 11.04 0.00
C PRO A 122 -22.12 12.33 0.80
N LEU A 123 -20.88 12.65 1.16
CA LEU A 123 -20.55 13.66 2.15
C LEU A 123 -20.61 15.11 1.64
N THR A 124 -20.69 15.33 0.32
CA THR A 124 -20.80 16.70 -0.22
C THR A 124 -22.23 17.24 -0.22
N GLY A 125 -23.22 16.48 0.27
CA GLY A 125 -24.55 17.00 0.59
C GLY A 125 -25.34 17.59 -0.58
N ARG A 126 -24.84 17.53 -1.82
CA ARG A 126 -25.59 17.90 -3.02
C ARG A 126 -26.58 16.79 -3.29
N ARG A 127 -27.70 16.82 -2.54
CA ARG A 127 -28.97 16.25 -2.96
C ARG A 127 -29.13 16.59 -4.42
N THR A 128 -29.08 15.58 -5.26
CA THR A 128 -29.48 15.65 -6.65
C THR A 128 -30.92 16.16 -6.62
N ARG A 129 -31.11 17.47 -6.78
CA ARG A 129 -32.43 18.06 -7.02
C ARG A 129 -32.85 17.45 -8.35
N ARG A 130 -33.58 16.34 -8.31
CA ARG A 130 -34.38 15.85 -9.42
C ARG A 130 -35.32 16.99 -9.75
N ARG A 131 -34.91 17.83 -10.71
CA ARG A 131 -35.80 18.76 -11.40
C ARG A 131 -36.78 17.84 -12.13
N ARG A 132 -37.94 17.58 -11.51
CA ARG A 132 -39.12 17.13 -12.25
C ARG A 132 -39.46 18.29 -13.19
N VAL A 133 -39.04 18.16 -14.43
CA VAL A 133 -39.62 18.94 -15.52
C VAL A 133 -41.04 18.38 -15.68
N ARG A 134 -42.03 19.24 -15.44
CA ARG A 134 -43.44 18.96 -15.75
C ARG A 134 -43.66 19.15 -17.24
#